data_AF-R6HVX0-F1
#
_entry.id   AF-R6HVX0-F1
#
_cell.length_a   1.000
_cell.length_b   1.000
_cell.length_c   1.000
_cell.angle_alpha   90.00
_cell.angle_beta   90.00
_cell.angle_gamma   90.00
#
_symmetry.space_group_name_H-M   'P 1'
#
loop_
_entity.id
_entity.type
_entity.pdbx_description
1 polymer ?
#
loop_
_entity_poly.entity_id
_entity_poly.type
_entity_poly.pdbx_seq_one_letter_code
_entity_poly.pdbx_strand_id
1 'polypeptide(L)'
;MNGIHNVNLDGKDEWNLLYLQGILKEINTKNENILHESINGEMYYMPRKVAVLTFEITDTFSGHPELIAQKERTFRMDVTEYPDFLETLKTEMKQGASYFFCAIWSAYYYDTFPGIERVRTIVPLGTVSGLTWAFNPLILEDGSSYYEPVADGELADYFYLVPSGASVDLTDPALAESAKALEYIHANECGASVIPVKDMARLPNFEDRYVLSEGRLLTLEDDAQQNPVCVIRQELAEKRNIKIGDKIEISLKDISAYDLGYTAPEIEDHFFDAPVITKSYTVCGIVHSLEDSMTAKQYSEIYIPNCFYPDDFRNYVDFGCCSFVLRSPTDKEAFLEETGGQLQELGFEAEFVDDGWDEFHASSQAVLQTSRNSMLLLGLLLVLGLLLVCFLYQRARRREVAILRTLGIPKGRVLWQALLPIALLGLIGVGGGSAAAYYYGMKKAGELVAALEAAQPMAASFDPLAMVMLGAAVWVLLLVLEAVFLLVLCSRPVLPLLQGGKIRGKKGKG
;
A
#
# COMPACT_ATOMS: atom_id res chain seq x y z
N MET A 1 20.39 2.00 -24.75
CA MET A 1 19.46 2.68 -23.82
C MET A 1 19.14 4.12 -24.26
N ASN A 2 19.52 4.55 -25.47
CA ASN A 2 19.15 5.87 -25.99
C ASN A 2 17.72 5.80 -26.56
N GLY A 3 16.83 6.71 -26.14
CA GLY A 3 15.50 6.87 -26.74
C GLY A 3 14.32 6.36 -25.91
N ILE A 4 14.52 5.94 -24.67
CA ILE A 4 13.41 5.79 -23.71
C ILE A 4 13.41 7.08 -22.88
N HIS A 5 12.26 7.70 -22.71
CA HIS A 5 12.08 8.93 -21.92
C HIS A 5 11.07 8.63 -20.82
N ASN A 6 11.16 9.30 -19.68
CA ASN A 6 10.30 9.02 -18.53
C ASN A 6 8.82 9.33 -18.84
N VAL A 7 8.57 10.26 -19.77
CA VAL A 7 7.24 10.53 -20.35
C VAL A 7 6.64 9.38 -21.17
N ASN A 8 7.38 8.30 -21.46
CA ASN A 8 6.90 7.10 -22.18
C ASN A 8 6.90 5.85 -21.29
N LEU A 9 6.98 6.00 -19.97
CA LEU A 9 6.97 4.84 -19.07
C LEU A 9 5.61 4.13 -19.06
N ASP A 10 4.52 4.87 -19.24
CA ASP A 10 3.15 4.34 -19.36
C ASP A 10 2.89 3.63 -20.70
N GLY A 11 3.77 3.82 -21.70
CA GLY A 11 3.57 3.34 -23.07
C GLY A 11 2.38 3.96 -23.78
N LYS A 12 1.77 4.98 -23.20
CA LYS A 12 0.72 5.78 -23.80
C LYS A 12 1.36 7.10 -24.14
N ASP A 13 1.32 7.47 -25.41
CA ASP A 13 1.91 8.73 -25.85
C ASP A 13 1.01 9.93 -25.47
N GLU A 14 0.69 10.02 -24.18
CA GLU A 14 -0.27 10.95 -23.62
C GLU A 14 0.49 12.20 -23.14
N TRP A 15 0.39 13.26 -23.95
CA TRP A 15 0.80 14.64 -23.62
C TRP A 15 2.30 14.91 -23.72
N ASN A 16 2.87 14.62 -24.90
CA ASN A 16 4.25 14.95 -25.20
C ASN A 16 4.36 16.31 -25.89
N LEU A 17 5.31 17.11 -25.43
CA LEU A 17 5.72 18.33 -26.11
C LEU A 17 6.79 18.00 -27.17
N LEU A 18 6.52 18.37 -28.41
CA LEU A 18 7.30 18.02 -29.59
C LEU A 18 7.90 19.29 -30.20
N TYR A 19 9.20 19.49 -30.02
CA TYR A 19 9.98 20.46 -30.78
C TYR A 19 10.53 19.77 -32.03
N LEU A 20 10.10 20.25 -33.18
CA LEU A 20 10.31 19.60 -34.46
C LEU A 20 10.90 20.58 -35.46
N GLN A 21 11.70 20.05 -36.37
CA GLN A 21 12.00 20.72 -37.63
C GLN A 21 11.41 19.91 -38.77
N GLY A 22 10.72 20.58 -39.69
CA GLY A 22 10.13 19.93 -40.84
C GLY A 22 10.00 20.82 -42.05
N ILE A 23 9.84 20.21 -43.22
CA ILE A 23 9.59 20.89 -44.48
C ILE A 23 8.09 20.97 -44.72
N LEU A 24 7.56 22.19 -44.85
CA LEU A 24 6.13 22.39 -45.07
C LEU A 24 5.71 21.82 -46.44
N LYS A 25 4.74 20.90 -46.44
CA LYS A 25 4.19 20.29 -47.66
C LYS A 25 2.90 20.92 -48.10
N GLU A 26 1.99 21.22 -47.19
CA GLU A 26 0.69 21.80 -47.51
C GLU A 26 0.05 22.43 -46.27
N ILE A 27 -0.86 23.39 -46.52
CA ILE A 27 -1.74 23.97 -45.52
C ILE A 27 -3.17 23.80 -46.02
N ASN A 28 -3.94 22.97 -45.32
CA ASN A 28 -5.34 22.71 -45.56
C ASN A 28 -6.21 23.36 -44.47
N THR A 29 -7.52 23.39 -44.70
CA THR A 29 -8.48 23.88 -43.70
C THR A 29 -9.57 22.85 -43.50
N LYS A 30 -9.91 22.58 -42.24
CA LYS A 30 -10.97 21.66 -41.84
C LYS A 30 -11.92 22.40 -40.90
N ASN A 31 -13.21 22.17 -41.07
CA ASN A 31 -14.19 22.59 -40.07
C ASN A 31 -14.54 21.38 -39.22
N GLU A 32 -14.48 21.54 -37.91
CA GLU A 32 -14.82 20.52 -36.93
C GLU A 32 -16.01 21.00 -36.12
N ASN A 33 -16.78 20.08 -35.56
CA ASN A 33 -17.90 20.42 -34.69
C ASN A 33 -17.81 19.53 -33.46
N ILE A 34 -17.12 20.02 -32.44
CA ILE A 34 -16.75 19.23 -31.27
C ILE A 34 -17.86 19.34 -30.24
N LEU A 35 -18.28 18.21 -29.69
CA LEU A 35 -19.24 18.17 -28.60
C LEU A 35 -18.54 18.57 -27.30
N HIS A 36 -19.07 19.59 -26.63
CA HIS A 36 -18.56 20.12 -25.37
C HIS A 36 -19.61 20.00 -24.26
N GLU A 37 -19.16 19.75 -23.03
CA GLU A 37 -19.98 19.80 -21.83
C GLU A 37 -19.69 21.11 -21.07
N SER A 38 -20.71 21.89 -20.73
CA SER A 38 -20.53 23.09 -19.90
C SER A 38 -20.25 22.71 -18.44
N ILE A 39 -19.79 23.69 -17.65
CA ILE A 39 -19.63 23.54 -16.19
C ILE A 39 -20.96 23.12 -15.51
N ASN A 40 -22.10 23.42 -16.12
CA ASN A 40 -23.43 23.07 -15.62
C ASN A 40 -23.95 21.72 -16.16
N GLY A 41 -23.14 20.95 -16.89
CA GLY A 41 -23.51 19.66 -17.47
C GLY A 41 -24.36 19.73 -18.75
N GLU A 42 -24.45 20.91 -19.40
CA GLU A 42 -25.16 21.05 -20.66
C GLU A 42 -24.25 20.69 -21.85
N MET A 43 -24.73 19.83 -22.74
CA MET A 43 -24.00 19.42 -23.94
C MET A 43 -24.33 20.33 -25.12
N TYR A 44 -23.32 20.87 -25.80
CA TYR A 44 -23.50 21.69 -27.00
C TYR A 44 -22.34 21.46 -27.98
N TYR A 45 -22.59 21.72 -29.27
CA TYR A 45 -21.59 21.59 -30.31
C TYR A 45 -20.89 22.94 -30.57
N MET A 46 -19.56 22.94 -30.49
CA MET A 46 -18.74 24.08 -30.85
C MET A 46 -18.14 23.91 -32.26
N PRO A 47 -18.53 24.74 -33.24
CA PRO A 47 -17.90 24.74 -34.54
C PRO A 47 -16.49 25.33 -34.43
N ARG A 48 -15.49 24.60 -34.94
CA ARG A 48 -14.09 25.02 -35.00
C ARG A 48 -13.61 25.10 -36.42
N LYS A 49 -12.84 26.15 -36.72
CA LYS A 49 -12.10 26.29 -37.97
C LYS A 49 -10.64 25.98 -37.70
N VAL A 50 -10.15 24.93 -38.32
CA VAL A 50 -8.84 24.34 -38.02
C VAL A 50 -7.94 24.44 -39.25
N ALA A 51 -6.76 25.03 -39.08
CA ALA A 51 -5.67 24.92 -40.05
C ALA A 51 -4.99 23.57 -39.87
N VAL A 52 -4.82 22.81 -40.96
CA VAL A 52 -4.12 21.52 -40.95
C VAL A 52 -2.84 21.69 -41.76
N LEU A 53 -1.70 21.62 -41.10
CA LEU A 53 -0.39 21.77 -41.70
C LEU A 53 0.28 20.40 -41.81
N THR A 54 0.71 20.05 -43.02
CA THR A 54 1.46 18.81 -43.25
C THR A 54 2.94 19.13 -43.40
N PHE A 55 3.78 18.49 -42.58
CA PHE A 55 5.23 18.62 -42.63
C PHE A 55 5.88 17.27 -42.94
N GLU A 56 6.95 17.30 -43.73
CA GLU A 56 7.95 16.24 -43.73
C GLU A 56 8.94 16.51 -42.60
N ILE A 57 8.91 15.70 -41.54
CA ILE A 57 9.74 15.89 -40.35
C ILE A 57 11.18 15.51 -40.70
N THR A 58 12.09 16.46 -40.54
CA THR A 58 13.52 16.29 -40.84
C THR A 58 14.36 16.12 -39.58
N ASP A 59 13.90 16.67 -38.44
CA ASP A 59 14.62 16.58 -37.17
C ASP A 59 13.65 16.65 -35.97
N THR A 60 14.07 16.10 -34.83
CA THR A 60 13.32 16.08 -33.57
C THR A 60 14.22 16.49 -32.42
N PHE A 61 13.82 17.50 -31.65
CA PHE A 61 14.65 18.08 -30.58
C PHE A 61 14.16 17.74 -29.17
N SER A 62 12.88 17.45 -28.99
CA SER A 62 12.37 16.71 -27.83
C SER A 62 11.99 15.30 -28.27
N GLY A 63 11.86 14.37 -27.31
CA GLY A 63 11.74 12.92 -27.51
C GLY A 63 10.82 12.46 -28.64
N HIS A 64 10.90 11.17 -28.98
CA HIS A 64 10.25 10.49 -30.11
C HIS A 64 11.00 10.51 -31.46
N PRO A 65 12.25 9.99 -31.53
CA PRO A 65 12.99 9.87 -32.79
C PRO A 65 12.26 9.01 -33.85
N GLU A 66 11.32 8.16 -33.45
CA GLU A 66 10.46 7.39 -34.35
C GLU A 66 9.56 8.28 -35.23
N LEU A 67 9.30 9.54 -34.84
CA LEU A 67 8.55 10.48 -35.69
C LEU A 67 9.31 10.80 -36.98
N ILE A 68 10.65 10.73 -36.97
CA ILE A 68 11.49 10.88 -38.17
C ILE A 68 11.25 9.73 -39.16
N ALA A 69 10.95 8.53 -38.68
CA ALA A 69 10.71 7.36 -39.53
C ALA A 69 9.39 7.48 -40.33
N GLN A 70 8.49 8.36 -39.90
CA GLN A 70 7.17 8.56 -40.49
C GLN A 70 7.17 9.83 -41.34
N LYS A 71 7.67 9.69 -42.58
CA LYS A 71 8.04 10.79 -43.50
C LYS A 71 7.12 12.01 -43.58
N GLU A 72 5.81 11.89 -43.42
CA GLU A 72 4.90 13.05 -43.43
C GLU A 72 3.91 12.99 -42.26
N ARG A 73 3.70 14.13 -41.61
CA ARG A 73 2.87 14.28 -40.41
C ARG A 73 2.00 15.53 -40.50
N THR A 74 0.75 15.36 -40.09
CA THR A 74 -0.25 16.43 -40.02
C THR A 74 -0.34 16.97 -38.60
N PHE A 75 -0.33 18.30 -38.49
CA PHE A 75 -0.52 19.05 -37.27
C PHE A 75 -1.71 19.98 -37.47
N ARG A 76 -2.40 20.30 -36.40
CA ARG A 76 -3.54 21.21 -36.43
C ARG A 76 -3.32 22.44 -35.57
N MET A 77 -4.00 23.50 -35.94
CA MET A 77 -3.99 24.77 -35.22
C MET A 77 -5.41 25.32 -35.27
N ASP A 78 -6.01 25.57 -34.12
CA ASP A 78 -7.33 26.17 -34.04
C ASP A 78 -7.22 27.66 -34.35
N VAL A 79 -7.89 28.10 -35.42
CA VAL A 79 -7.88 29.48 -35.91
C VAL A 79 -9.30 30.06 -35.90
N THR A 80 -10.17 29.52 -35.05
CA THR A 80 -11.60 29.91 -34.98
C THR A 80 -11.76 31.37 -34.59
N GLU A 81 -11.01 31.83 -33.58
CA GLU A 81 -11.09 33.21 -33.09
C GLU A 81 -10.26 34.20 -33.92
N TYR A 82 -9.28 33.69 -34.69
CA TYR A 82 -8.36 34.51 -35.48
C TYR A 82 -8.32 34.07 -36.94
N PRO A 83 -9.40 34.34 -37.73
CA PRO A 83 -9.48 33.95 -39.14
C PRO A 83 -8.37 34.55 -40.00
N ASP A 84 -7.89 35.75 -39.64
CA ASP A 84 -6.80 36.44 -40.34
C ASP A 84 -5.48 35.66 -40.21
N PHE A 85 -5.28 34.94 -39.11
CA PHE A 85 -4.10 34.10 -38.90
C PHE A 85 -4.01 32.98 -39.95
N LEU A 86 -5.15 32.44 -40.41
CA LEU A 86 -5.17 31.46 -41.50
C LEU A 86 -4.69 32.05 -42.84
N GLU A 87 -5.05 33.31 -43.13
CA GLU A 87 -4.59 33.99 -44.34
C GLU A 87 -3.10 34.35 -44.23
N THR A 88 -2.64 34.75 -43.04
CA THR A 88 -1.21 34.93 -42.73
C THR A 88 -0.42 33.64 -42.95
N LEU A 89 -0.87 32.51 -42.40
CA LEU A 89 -0.27 31.19 -42.61
C LEU A 89 -0.11 30.87 -44.11
N LYS A 90 -1.17 31.06 -44.90
CA LYS A 90 -1.16 30.76 -46.34
C LYS A 90 -0.30 31.72 -47.16
N THR A 91 -0.16 32.97 -46.72
CA THR A 91 0.55 34.02 -47.47
C THR A 91 2.04 34.05 -47.14
N GLU A 92 2.38 33.88 -45.87
CA GLU A 92 3.74 34.05 -45.38
C GLU A 92 4.53 32.74 -45.32
N MET A 93 3.87 31.61 -45.01
CA MET A 93 4.55 30.32 -45.01
C MET A 93 4.72 29.78 -46.44
N LYS A 94 5.98 29.57 -46.82
CA LYS A 94 6.36 29.02 -48.12
C LYS A 94 6.39 27.49 -48.10
N GLN A 95 5.63 26.88 -49.01
CA GLN A 95 5.71 25.45 -49.28
C GLN A 95 7.14 25.07 -49.71
N GLY A 96 7.66 23.96 -49.16
CA GLY A 96 9.02 23.50 -49.39
C GLY A 96 10.10 24.19 -48.54
N ALA A 97 9.75 25.20 -47.74
CA ALA A 97 10.65 25.77 -46.73
C ALA A 97 10.65 24.92 -45.45
N SER A 98 11.76 24.98 -44.71
CA SER A 98 11.92 24.29 -43.44
C SER A 98 11.58 25.22 -42.29
N TYR A 99 10.82 24.72 -41.31
CA TYR A 99 10.44 25.47 -40.12
C TYR A 99 10.75 24.65 -38.88
N PHE A 100 11.21 25.34 -37.84
CA PHE A 100 11.24 24.86 -36.47
C PHE A 100 9.96 25.31 -35.77
N PHE A 101 9.29 24.39 -35.09
CA PHE A 101 8.00 24.62 -34.45
C PHE A 101 7.79 23.69 -33.25
N CYS A 102 6.86 24.05 -32.38
CA CYS A 102 6.45 23.27 -31.22
C CYS A 102 5.03 22.74 -31.39
N ALA A 103 4.77 21.51 -30.95
CA ALA A 103 3.45 20.90 -30.97
C ALA A 103 3.21 20.05 -29.73
N ILE A 104 1.97 19.97 -29.27
CA ILE A 104 1.53 19.04 -28.24
C ILE A 104 0.89 17.83 -28.92
N TRP A 105 1.24 16.64 -28.46
CA TRP A 105 0.57 15.41 -28.83
C TRP A 105 -0.33 14.91 -27.71
N SER A 106 -1.65 14.87 -27.94
CA SER A 106 -2.62 14.33 -27.00
C SER A 106 -3.42 13.15 -27.56
N ALA A 107 -3.62 12.11 -26.75
CA ALA A 107 -4.64 11.11 -26.97
C ALA A 107 -5.93 11.58 -26.26
N TYR A 108 -7.01 11.73 -27.01
CA TYR A 108 -8.34 11.94 -26.43
C TYR A 108 -8.88 10.60 -25.95
N TYR A 109 -9.11 10.44 -24.65
CA TYR A 109 -9.84 9.30 -24.11
C TYR A 109 -11.03 9.80 -23.29
N TYR A 110 -12.21 9.84 -23.90
CA TYR A 110 -13.48 9.76 -23.18
C TYR A 110 -14.10 8.42 -23.57
N ASP A 111 -14.11 7.46 -22.63
CA ASP A 111 -14.59 6.07 -22.83
C ASP A 111 -16.05 6.01 -23.35
N THR A 112 -16.80 7.10 -23.17
CA THR A 112 -18.20 7.26 -23.58
C THR A 112 -18.40 7.80 -25.01
N PHE A 113 -17.35 8.25 -25.70
CA PHE A 113 -17.46 8.87 -27.04
C PHE A 113 -16.52 8.24 -28.08
N PRO A 114 -16.92 7.13 -28.72
CA PRO A 114 -16.14 6.49 -29.78
C PRO A 114 -16.12 7.38 -31.03
N GLY A 115 -15.02 8.06 -31.30
CA GLY A 115 -14.84 8.83 -32.53
C GLY A 115 -13.83 9.97 -32.52
N ILE A 116 -13.17 10.27 -31.39
CA ILE A 116 -12.20 11.36 -31.30
C ILE A 116 -10.80 10.80 -31.58
N GLU A 117 -10.20 11.21 -32.71
CA GLU A 117 -8.86 10.79 -33.13
C GLU A 117 -7.77 11.48 -32.30
N ARG A 118 -6.57 10.88 -32.24
CA ARG A 118 -5.38 11.50 -31.62
C ARG A 118 -5.04 12.80 -32.34
N VAL A 119 -4.77 13.86 -31.58
CA VAL A 119 -4.54 15.20 -32.12
C VAL A 119 -3.12 15.66 -31.84
N ARG A 120 -2.51 16.31 -32.85
CA ARG A 120 -1.24 17.02 -32.73
C ARG A 120 -1.50 18.50 -32.94
N THR A 121 -1.47 19.30 -31.88
CA THR A 121 -1.80 20.73 -31.93
C THR A 121 -0.53 21.57 -31.86
N ILE A 122 -0.35 22.49 -32.81
CA ILE A 122 0.77 23.44 -32.80
C ILE A 122 0.57 24.43 -31.66
N VAL A 123 1.63 24.71 -30.92
CA VAL A 123 1.65 25.64 -29.78
C VAL A 123 2.80 26.64 -29.92
N PRO A 124 2.79 27.76 -29.19
CA PRO A 124 3.86 28.74 -29.26
C PRO A 124 5.23 28.13 -28.94
N LEU A 125 6.25 28.65 -29.61
CA LEU A 125 7.66 28.44 -29.28
C LEU A 125 7.92 28.91 -27.84
N GLY A 126 8.80 28.22 -27.11
CA GLY A 126 9.06 28.49 -25.69
C GLY A 126 8.11 27.77 -24.72
N THR A 127 7.07 27.09 -25.23
CA THR A 127 6.21 26.23 -24.38
C THR A 127 7.07 25.13 -23.72
N VAL A 128 6.92 24.93 -22.40
CA VAL A 128 7.68 23.92 -21.62
C VAL A 128 6.79 22.81 -21.09
N SER A 129 5.59 23.17 -20.62
CA SER A 129 4.57 22.22 -20.20
C SER A 129 3.54 22.02 -21.29
N GLY A 130 3.09 20.77 -21.45
CA GLY A 130 1.84 20.51 -22.16
C GLY A 130 0.67 21.22 -21.47
N LEU A 131 -0.55 20.98 -21.95
CA LEU A 131 -1.79 21.46 -21.32
C LEU A 131 -1.95 20.81 -19.93
N THR A 132 -1.15 21.20 -18.94
CA THR A 132 -1.52 21.03 -17.55
C THR A 132 -2.79 21.82 -17.35
N TRP A 133 -3.74 21.20 -16.67
CA TRP A 133 -4.98 21.65 -16.02
C TRP A 133 -4.99 23.09 -15.45
N ALA A 134 -3.83 23.75 -15.43
CA ALA A 134 -3.58 25.15 -15.08
C ALA A 134 -3.61 26.14 -16.27
N PHE A 135 -3.74 25.72 -17.53
CA PHE A 135 -4.29 26.61 -18.54
C PHE A 135 -5.77 26.78 -18.21
N ASN A 136 -6.02 27.79 -17.39
CA ASN A 136 -7.31 28.43 -17.17
C ASN A 136 -8.02 28.38 -18.53
N PRO A 137 -9.11 27.62 -18.67
CA PRO A 137 -9.81 27.61 -19.94
C PRO A 137 -10.06 29.06 -20.30
N LEU A 138 -9.88 29.43 -21.57
CA LEU A 138 -10.48 30.67 -22.03
C LEU A 138 -11.98 30.51 -21.74
N ILE A 139 -12.41 31.08 -20.62
CA ILE A 139 -13.81 31.18 -20.24
C ILE A 139 -14.33 32.27 -21.16
N LEU A 140 -14.97 31.84 -22.25
CA LEU A 140 -15.67 32.76 -23.13
C LEU A 140 -16.69 33.57 -22.32
N GLU A 141 -17.11 34.72 -22.84
CA GLU A 141 -18.13 35.57 -22.19
C GLU A 141 -19.44 34.81 -21.89
N ASP A 142 -19.68 33.68 -22.56
CA ASP A 142 -20.83 32.79 -22.36
C ASP A 142 -20.63 31.71 -21.27
N GLY A 143 -19.47 31.66 -20.63
CA GLY A 143 -19.14 30.69 -19.57
C GLY A 143 -18.63 29.34 -20.07
N SER A 144 -18.38 29.17 -21.37
CA SER A 144 -17.76 27.97 -21.93
C SER A 144 -16.24 27.98 -21.79
N SER A 145 -15.64 26.81 -21.57
CA SER A 145 -14.23 26.63 -21.26
C SER A 145 -13.48 25.94 -22.40
N TYR A 146 -12.51 26.58 -23.07
CA TYR A 146 -11.67 25.88 -24.05
C TYR A 146 -10.55 25.05 -23.39
N TYR A 147 -10.44 23.79 -23.80
CA TYR A 147 -9.33 22.90 -23.40
C TYR A 147 -8.22 22.79 -24.46
N GLU A 148 -8.37 23.41 -25.65
CA GLU A 148 -7.33 23.42 -26.69
C GLU A 148 -6.73 24.81 -26.86
N PRO A 149 -5.43 24.92 -27.16
CA PRO A 149 -4.79 26.19 -27.45
C PRO A 149 -5.30 26.73 -28.80
N VAL A 150 -5.85 27.93 -28.76
CA VAL A 150 -6.22 28.70 -29.96
C VAL A 150 -4.98 29.47 -30.42
N ALA A 151 -4.83 29.64 -31.73
CA ALA A 151 -3.86 30.54 -32.32
C ALA A 151 -4.01 31.95 -31.73
N ASP A 152 -3.01 32.49 -31.06
CA ASP A 152 -2.98 33.85 -30.53
C ASP A 152 -1.58 34.44 -30.72
N GLY A 153 -1.48 35.72 -31.04
CA GLY A 153 -0.22 36.40 -31.35
C GLY A 153 0.20 36.35 -32.83
N GLU A 154 1.50 36.45 -33.08
CA GLU A 154 2.11 36.58 -34.41
C GLU A 154 2.62 35.24 -34.95
N LEU A 155 2.81 35.13 -36.28
CA LEU A 155 3.32 33.89 -36.90
C LEU A 155 4.69 33.47 -36.35
N ALA A 156 5.53 34.45 -36.00
CA ALA A 156 6.86 34.25 -35.44
C ALA A 156 6.84 33.57 -34.07
N ASP A 157 5.73 33.68 -33.33
CA ASP A 157 5.57 33.02 -32.03
C ASP A 157 5.42 31.50 -32.18
N TYR A 158 5.11 31.00 -33.39
CA TYR A 158 4.86 29.58 -33.64
C TYR A 158 5.89 28.91 -34.56
N PHE A 159 6.44 29.66 -35.52
CA PHE A 159 7.31 29.11 -36.55
C PHE A 159 8.57 29.94 -36.70
N TYR A 160 9.71 29.27 -36.61
CA TYR A 160 11.01 29.85 -36.94
C TYR A 160 11.51 29.28 -38.27
N LEU A 161 11.79 30.14 -39.25
CA LEU A 161 12.25 29.73 -40.58
C LEU A 161 13.70 29.23 -40.51
N VAL A 162 13.92 27.96 -40.89
CA VAL A 162 15.25 27.35 -40.93
C VAL A 162 15.80 27.39 -42.37
N PRO A 163 17.05 27.85 -42.59
CA PRO A 163 17.68 27.82 -43.91
C PRO A 163 17.67 26.41 -44.51
N SER A 164 17.38 26.31 -45.81
CA SER A 164 17.27 25.03 -46.50
C SER A 164 18.57 24.22 -46.39
N GLY A 165 18.46 22.98 -45.90
CA GLY A 165 19.58 22.08 -45.68
C GLY A 165 20.38 22.32 -44.39
N ALA A 166 20.00 23.29 -43.56
CA ALA A 166 20.55 23.48 -42.22
C ALA A 166 19.66 22.83 -41.15
N SER A 167 20.25 22.50 -40.00
CA SER A 167 19.50 22.24 -38.77
C SER A 167 19.30 23.56 -38.03
N VAL A 168 18.25 23.66 -37.21
CA VAL A 168 17.97 24.85 -36.40
C VAL A 168 19.17 25.19 -35.50
N ASP A 169 19.53 26.47 -35.44
CA ASP A 169 20.57 26.97 -34.54
C ASP A 169 19.92 27.53 -33.27
N LEU A 170 19.87 26.72 -32.21
CA LEU A 170 19.30 27.10 -30.91
C LEU A 170 20.14 28.16 -30.17
N THR A 171 21.30 28.57 -30.71
CA THR A 171 22.10 29.68 -30.16
C THR A 171 21.65 31.05 -30.67
N ASP A 172 20.73 31.09 -31.64
CA ASP A 172 20.10 32.34 -32.10
C ASP A 172 19.34 33.00 -30.93
N PRO A 173 19.60 34.28 -30.62
CA PRO A 173 18.86 35.03 -29.60
C PRO A 173 17.33 35.00 -29.77
N ALA A 174 16.83 34.89 -31.01
CA ALA A 174 15.39 34.77 -31.28
C ALA A 174 14.78 33.46 -30.76
N LEU A 175 15.61 32.44 -30.53
CA LEU A 175 15.20 31.13 -30.01
C LEU A 175 15.61 30.90 -28.55
N ALA A 176 16.06 31.94 -27.83
CA ALA A 176 16.52 31.80 -26.45
C ALA A 176 15.47 31.17 -25.53
N GLU A 177 14.20 31.52 -25.70
CA GLU A 177 13.09 30.91 -24.93
C GLU A 177 12.86 29.45 -25.30
N SER A 178 12.95 29.10 -26.59
CA SER A 178 12.84 27.71 -27.05
C SER A 178 14.01 26.84 -26.61
N ALA A 179 15.23 27.39 -26.63
CA ALA A 179 16.42 26.72 -26.12
C ALA A 179 16.26 26.41 -24.62
N LYS A 180 15.85 27.40 -23.83
CA LYS A 180 15.53 27.22 -22.41
C LYS A 180 14.43 26.18 -22.20
N ALA A 181 13.36 26.24 -22.99
CA ALA A 181 12.26 25.28 -22.93
C ALA A 181 12.72 23.84 -23.18
N LEU A 182 13.56 23.63 -24.20
CA LEU A 182 14.15 22.34 -24.53
C LEU A 182 15.00 21.78 -23.38
N GLU A 183 15.78 22.62 -22.70
CA GLU A 183 16.55 22.17 -21.53
C GLU A 183 15.64 21.62 -20.41
N TYR A 184 14.50 22.28 -20.14
CA TYR A 184 13.52 21.77 -19.17
C TYR A 184 12.88 20.47 -19.64
N ILE A 185 12.54 20.35 -20.94
CA ILE A 185 11.94 19.12 -21.48
C ILE A 185 12.92 17.96 -21.36
N HIS A 186 14.19 18.15 -21.72
CA HIS A 186 15.23 17.13 -21.54
C HIS A 186 15.43 16.76 -20.07
N ALA A 187 15.35 17.73 -19.16
CA ALA A 187 15.40 17.45 -17.74
C ALA A 187 14.21 16.59 -17.29
N ASN A 188 13.00 16.90 -17.75
CA ASN A 188 11.77 16.16 -17.44
C ASN A 188 11.75 14.75 -18.05
N GLU A 189 12.36 14.57 -19.22
CA GLU A 189 12.52 13.26 -19.86
C GLU A 189 13.39 12.28 -19.03
N CYS A 190 14.24 12.80 -18.15
CA CYS A 190 15.01 12.04 -17.17
C CYS A 190 14.54 12.29 -15.71
N GLY A 191 13.47 13.05 -15.52
CA GLY A 191 12.93 13.43 -14.21
C GLY A 191 12.24 12.27 -13.52
N ALA A 192 12.50 12.11 -12.23
CA ALA A 192 11.94 11.06 -11.39
C ALA A 192 11.61 11.63 -10.02
N SER A 193 10.50 11.20 -9.42
CA SER A 193 10.20 11.53 -8.02
C SER A 193 11.05 10.64 -7.11
N VAL A 194 11.98 11.24 -6.37
CA VAL A 194 12.81 10.50 -5.42
C VAL A 194 12.28 10.69 -4.02
N ILE A 195 11.86 9.59 -3.40
CA ILE A 195 11.16 9.57 -2.12
C ILE A 195 12.11 9.01 -1.06
N PRO A 196 12.69 9.86 -0.18
CA PRO A 196 13.52 9.39 0.91
C PRO A 196 12.67 8.75 2.00
N VAL A 197 13.03 7.53 2.41
CA VAL A 197 12.28 6.76 3.41
C VAL A 197 13.21 6.00 4.34
N LYS A 198 12.80 5.85 5.60
CA LYS A 198 13.54 5.03 6.57
C LYS A 198 13.16 3.56 6.51
N ASP A 199 11.88 3.28 6.27
CA ASP A 199 11.34 1.92 6.16
C ASP A 199 10.08 1.94 5.29
N MET A 200 10.14 1.28 4.14
CA MET A 200 9.03 1.26 3.18
C MET A 200 7.85 0.44 3.67
N ALA A 201 8.08 -0.63 4.44
CA ALA A 201 7.01 -1.47 4.96
C ALA A 201 6.15 -0.76 6.03
N ARG A 202 6.59 0.43 6.46
CA ARG A 202 5.88 1.28 7.43
C ARG A 202 5.27 2.54 6.81
N LEU A 203 5.28 2.63 5.48
CA LEU A 203 4.57 3.69 4.80
C LEU A 203 3.05 3.43 4.95
N PRO A 204 2.26 4.46 5.30
CA PRO A 204 0.80 4.33 5.37
C PRO A 204 0.23 3.81 4.05
N ASN A 205 -0.73 2.89 4.14
CA ASN A 205 -1.45 2.31 2.99
C ASN A 205 -0.52 1.73 1.90
N PHE A 206 0.71 1.32 2.27
CA PHE A 206 1.65 0.77 1.30
C PHE A 206 1.09 -0.48 0.64
N GLU A 207 0.49 -1.38 1.41
CA GLU A 207 -0.06 -2.65 0.90
C GLU A 207 -1.31 -2.44 0.03
N ASP A 208 -2.05 -1.35 0.23
CA ASP A 208 -3.19 -0.97 -0.62
C ASP A 208 -2.73 -0.36 -1.95
N ARG A 209 -1.55 0.29 -1.95
CA ARG A 209 -1.03 1.01 -3.09
C ARG A 209 -0.02 0.22 -3.91
N TYR A 210 0.76 -0.66 -3.28
CA TYR A 210 1.89 -1.32 -3.92
C TYR A 210 2.02 -2.79 -3.54
N VAL A 211 2.48 -3.59 -4.50
CA VAL A 211 2.93 -4.97 -4.30
C VAL A 211 4.41 -5.07 -4.65
N LEU A 212 5.17 -5.78 -3.83
CA LEU A 212 6.55 -6.12 -4.14
C LEU A 212 6.59 -7.17 -5.26
N SER A 213 7.06 -6.77 -6.44
CA SER A 213 7.18 -7.64 -7.61
C SER A 213 8.44 -8.49 -7.56
N GLU A 214 9.58 -7.90 -7.21
CA GLU A 214 10.87 -8.58 -7.13
C GLU A 214 11.78 -7.97 -6.05
N GLY A 215 12.66 -8.77 -5.46
CA GLY A 215 13.68 -8.31 -4.52
C GLY A 215 13.13 -8.09 -3.11
N ARG A 216 13.43 -6.93 -2.52
CA ARG A 216 13.01 -6.55 -1.16
C ARG A 216 12.75 -5.05 -1.04
N LEU A 217 11.93 -4.67 -0.06
CA LEU A 217 11.72 -3.29 0.34
C LEU A 217 12.92 -2.71 1.10
N LEU A 218 12.98 -1.37 1.19
CA LEU A 218 13.94 -0.66 2.05
C LEU A 218 13.57 -0.85 3.52
N THR A 219 14.58 -1.07 4.34
CA THR A 219 14.45 -1.34 5.77
C THR A 219 15.15 -0.28 6.61
N LEU A 220 14.81 -0.19 7.91
CA LEU A 220 15.55 0.66 8.85
C LEU A 220 17.06 0.37 8.89
N GLU A 221 17.47 -0.87 8.61
CA GLU A 221 18.89 -1.24 8.60
C GLU A 221 19.63 -0.60 7.41
N ASP A 222 18.97 -0.47 6.26
CA ASP A 222 19.55 0.21 5.09
C ASP A 222 19.85 1.68 5.38
N ASP A 223 18.94 2.34 6.10
CA ASP A 223 19.10 3.72 6.55
C ASP A 223 20.21 3.85 7.60
N ALA A 224 20.20 2.98 8.62
CA ALA A 224 21.17 3.02 9.71
C ALA A 224 22.60 2.70 9.26
N GLN A 225 22.76 1.78 8.29
CA GLN A 225 24.06 1.38 7.75
C GLN A 225 24.51 2.22 6.55
N GLN A 226 23.65 3.13 6.07
CA GLN A 226 23.89 3.91 4.85
C GLN A 226 24.19 3.01 3.65
N ASN A 227 23.35 1.99 3.45
CA ASN A 227 23.45 1.09 2.30
C ASN A 227 22.90 1.79 1.05
N PRO A 228 23.71 2.06 -0.01
CA PRO A 228 23.26 2.78 -1.20
C PRO A 228 22.42 1.87 -2.10
N VAL A 229 21.20 1.60 -1.67
CA VAL A 229 20.22 0.79 -2.38
C VAL A 229 18.97 1.61 -2.71
N CYS A 230 18.19 1.18 -3.70
CA CYS A 230 16.93 1.82 -4.06
C CYS A 230 15.87 0.80 -4.45
N VAL A 231 14.61 1.22 -4.33
CA VAL A 231 13.45 0.48 -4.84
C VAL A 231 12.81 1.31 -5.94
N ILE A 232 12.52 0.68 -7.08
CA ILE A 232 11.97 1.36 -8.27
C ILE A 232 10.61 0.78 -8.66
N ARG A 233 9.85 1.56 -9.42
CA ARG A 233 8.62 1.11 -10.09
C ARG A 233 8.90 0.03 -11.14
N GLN A 234 7.96 -0.90 -11.28
CA GLN A 234 8.03 -2.00 -12.26
C GLN A 234 8.09 -1.48 -13.70
N GLU A 235 7.34 -0.43 -14.01
CA GLU A 235 7.27 0.16 -15.35
C GLU A 235 8.62 0.74 -15.76
N LEU A 236 9.30 1.44 -14.83
CA LEU A 236 10.68 1.91 -15.03
C LEU A 236 11.64 0.74 -15.26
N ALA A 237 11.52 -0.32 -14.45
CA ALA A 237 12.37 -1.49 -14.55
C ALA A 237 12.22 -2.21 -15.91
N GLU A 238 10.98 -2.48 -16.33
CA GLU A 238 10.67 -3.15 -17.58
C GLU A 238 11.10 -2.33 -18.80
N LYS A 239 10.73 -1.05 -18.84
CA LYS A 239 11.04 -0.16 -19.97
C LYS A 239 12.55 0.00 -20.14
N ARG A 240 13.28 0.23 -19.05
CA ARG A 240 14.74 0.41 -19.09
C ARG A 240 15.50 -0.91 -19.07
N ASN A 241 14.83 -2.05 -18.93
CA ASN A 241 15.43 -3.37 -18.74
C ASN A 241 16.43 -3.39 -17.56
N ILE A 242 16.03 -2.78 -16.45
CA ILE A 242 16.76 -2.75 -15.17
C ILE A 242 16.32 -3.94 -14.33
N LYS A 243 17.28 -4.61 -13.68
CA LYS A 243 17.05 -5.78 -12.85
C LYS A 243 17.56 -5.57 -11.43
N ILE A 244 17.13 -6.43 -10.51
CA ILE A 244 17.68 -6.47 -9.16
C ILE A 244 19.21 -6.66 -9.22
N GLY A 245 19.94 -5.84 -8.48
CA GLY A 245 21.40 -5.83 -8.44
C GLY A 245 22.06 -4.87 -9.44
N ASP A 246 21.32 -4.33 -10.41
CA ASP A 246 21.83 -3.29 -11.29
C ASP A 246 22.03 -1.98 -10.53
N LYS A 247 22.95 -1.14 -11.03
CA LYS A 247 23.21 0.18 -10.45
C LYS A 247 22.61 1.27 -11.32
N ILE A 248 21.89 2.18 -10.67
CA ILE A 248 21.40 3.42 -11.29
C ILE A 248 22.09 4.62 -10.65
N GLU A 249 22.39 5.63 -11.45
CA GLU A 249 22.90 6.91 -10.95
C GLU A 249 21.74 7.89 -10.84
N ILE A 250 21.59 8.48 -9.65
CA ILE A 250 20.51 9.42 -9.34
C ILE A 250 21.15 10.75 -8.97
N SER A 251 20.70 11.81 -9.62
CA SER A 251 21.09 13.19 -9.30
C SER A 251 19.92 13.89 -8.60
N LEU A 252 20.04 14.09 -7.29
CA LEU A 252 19.05 14.83 -6.50
C LEU A 252 19.35 16.31 -6.61
N LYS A 253 18.37 17.09 -7.04
CA LYS A 253 18.43 18.54 -7.10
C LYS A 253 17.59 19.13 -5.97
N ASP A 254 18.11 20.17 -5.34
CA ASP A 254 17.35 20.96 -4.37
C ASP A 254 16.44 21.92 -5.14
N ILE A 255 15.22 21.48 -5.47
CA ILE A 255 14.20 22.21 -6.23
C ILE A 255 12.84 22.13 -5.52
N SER A 256 11.97 23.11 -5.75
CA SER A 256 10.57 23.06 -5.32
C SER A 256 9.88 21.93 -6.07
N ALA A 257 9.61 20.83 -5.37
CA ALA A 257 8.94 19.67 -5.95
C ALA A 257 7.45 19.98 -6.13
N TYR A 258 7.07 20.42 -7.32
CA TYR A 258 5.67 20.54 -7.72
C TYR A 258 5.48 19.59 -8.90
N ASP A 259 4.83 18.43 -8.65
CA ASP A 259 4.38 17.44 -9.65
C ASP A 259 5.34 16.29 -10.03
N LEU A 260 5.64 15.39 -9.07
CA LEU A 260 6.11 14.00 -9.34
C LEU A 260 7.35 13.88 -10.26
N GLY A 261 8.34 14.76 -10.08
CA GLY A 261 9.59 14.75 -10.86
C GLY A 261 9.55 15.58 -12.14
N TYR A 262 8.44 16.28 -12.41
CA TYR A 262 8.29 17.26 -13.48
C TYR A 262 8.61 18.68 -12.99
N THR A 263 9.18 19.52 -13.85
CA THR A 263 9.49 20.93 -13.55
C THR A 263 9.25 21.82 -14.78
N ALA A 264 8.96 23.10 -14.52
CA ALA A 264 8.80 24.13 -15.55
C ALA A 264 9.31 25.49 -15.02
N PRO A 265 9.62 26.47 -15.89
CA PRO A 265 10.13 27.77 -15.47
C PRO A 265 9.23 28.53 -14.49
N GLU A 266 7.90 28.35 -14.58
CA GLU A 266 6.94 29.00 -13.68
C GLU A 266 6.94 28.39 -12.28
N ILE A 267 7.40 27.14 -12.17
CA ILE A 267 7.49 26.37 -10.92
C ILE A 267 8.85 26.61 -10.27
N GLU A 268 9.92 26.47 -11.06
CA GLU A 268 11.30 26.54 -10.57
C GLU A 268 12.20 27.25 -11.59
N ASP A 269 12.37 28.55 -11.44
CA ASP A 269 13.07 29.41 -12.40
C ASP A 269 14.60 29.24 -12.38
N HIS A 270 15.16 28.74 -11.26
CA HIS A 270 16.58 28.49 -11.03
C HIS A 270 16.95 27.01 -11.09
N PHE A 271 16.14 26.18 -11.74
CA PHE A 271 16.33 24.73 -11.85
C PHE A 271 17.77 24.30 -12.25
N PHE A 272 18.41 25.04 -13.16
CA PHE A 272 19.76 24.73 -13.65
C PHE A 272 20.86 25.15 -12.68
N ASP A 273 20.63 26.19 -11.88
CA ASP A 273 21.58 26.69 -10.88
C ASP A 273 21.41 26.01 -9.51
N ALA A 274 20.33 25.23 -9.34
CA ALA A 274 20.03 24.52 -8.11
C ALA A 274 21.15 23.53 -7.70
N PRO A 275 21.49 23.46 -6.40
CA PRO A 275 22.42 22.46 -5.87
C PRO A 275 22.05 21.05 -6.29
N VAL A 276 23.06 20.25 -6.64
CA VAL A 276 22.87 18.85 -7.07
C VAL A 276 23.84 17.93 -6.33
N ILE A 277 23.32 16.79 -5.89
CA ILE A 277 24.14 15.68 -5.43
C ILE A 277 23.89 14.46 -6.29
N THR A 278 24.95 13.80 -6.74
CA THR A 278 24.85 12.61 -7.59
C THR A 278 25.40 11.40 -6.85
N LYS A 279 24.63 10.31 -6.84
CA LYS A 279 25.02 9.07 -6.18
C LYS A 279 24.51 7.85 -6.93
N SER A 280 25.28 6.76 -6.86
CA SER A 280 24.91 5.48 -7.44
C SER A 280 24.25 4.58 -6.40
N TYR A 281 23.10 4.02 -6.76
CA TYR A 281 22.28 3.13 -5.94
C TYR A 281 22.13 1.77 -6.63
N THR A 282 22.24 0.69 -5.85
CA THR A 282 21.92 -0.66 -6.33
C THR A 282 20.43 -0.93 -6.18
N VAL A 283 19.76 -1.36 -7.24
CA VAL A 283 18.34 -1.72 -7.20
C VAL A 283 18.17 -2.97 -6.35
N CYS A 284 17.50 -2.85 -5.21
CA CYS A 284 17.25 -3.96 -4.28
C CYS A 284 15.81 -4.46 -4.33
N GLY A 285 14.89 -3.69 -4.89
CA GLY A 285 13.49 -4.08 -5.05
C GLY A 285 12.81 -3.41 -6.22
N ILE A 286 11.77 -4.07 -6.73
CA ILE A 286 10.88 -3.57 -7.77
C ILE A 286 9.45 -3.69 -7.24
N VAL A 287 8.69 -2.60 -7.29
CA VAL A 287 7.30 -2.53 -6.81
C VAL A 287 6.34 -2.21 -7.95
N HIS A 288 5.16 -2.81 -7.91
CA HIS A 288 4.04 -2.52 -8.81
C HIS A 288 2.97 -1.75 -8.05
N SER A 289 2.41 -0.71 -8.66
CA SER A 289 1.25 0.00 -8.11
C SER A 289 -0.03 -0.79 -8.37
N LEU A 290 -0.87 -0.94 -7.36
CA LEU A 290 -2.22 -1.50 -7.47
C LEU A 290 -3.22 -0.50 -8.03
N GLU A 291 -2.94 0.80 -7.88
CA GLU A 291 -3.69 1.87 -8.51
C GLU A 291 -3.21 2.03 -9.96
N ASP A 292 -4.16 2.03 -10.90
CA ASP A 292 -3.89 2.44 -12.29
C ASP A 292 -3.43 3.90 -12.27
N SER A 293 -2.16 4.12 -12.57
CA SER A 293 -1.61 5.47 -12.55
C SER A 293 -2.14 6.24 -13.75
N MET A 294 -2.62 7.46 -13.50
CA MET A 294 -3.23 8.30 -14.52
C MET A 294 -2.21 8.89 -15.50
N THR A 295 -0.93 8.95 -15.12
CA THR A 295 0.12 9.60 -15.95
C THR A 295 1.47 8.88 -15.90
N ALA A 296 2.26 9.03 -16.96
CA ALA A 296 3.64 8.54 -17.05
C ALA A 296 4.54 8.97 -15.86
N LYS A 297 4.31 10.16 -15.31
CA LYS A 297 5.10 10.74 -14.21
C LYS A 297 5.07 9.87 -12.96
N GLN A 298 3.90 9.29 -12.65
CA GLN A 298 3.69 8.41 -11.50
C GLN A 298 4.46 7.08 -11.62
N TYR A 299 4.87 6.68 -12.82
CA TYR A 299 5.69 5.49 -13.04
C TYR A 299 7.19 5.69 -12.78
N SER A 300 7.61 6.92 -12.44
CA SER A 300 9.02 7.27 -12.22
C SER A 300 9.43 7.43 -10.75
N GLU A 301 8.61 6.93 -9.81
CA GLU A 301 8.94 6.97 -8.38
C GLU A 301 10.13 6.06 -8.05
N ILE A 302 11.08 6.61 -7.29
CA ILE A 302 12.26 5.89 -6.80
C ILE A 302 12.39 6.13 -5.30
N TYR A 303 12.39 5.06 -4.52
CA TYR A 303 12.59 5.13 -3.08
C TYR A 303 14.06 4.92 -2.74
N ILE A 304 14.60 5.77 -1.86
CA ILE A 304 15.98 5.69 -1.35
C ILE A 304 16.00 5.77 0.19
N PRO A 305 17.04 5.26 0.86
CA PRO A 305 17.22 5.48 2.30
C PRO A 305 17.32 6.97 2.64
N ASN A 306 16.58 7.40 3.66
CA ASN A 306 16.49 8.78 4.08
C ASN A 306 17.83 9.42 4.45
N CYS A 307 18.79 8.65 4.97
CA CYS A 307 20.14 9.10 5.31
C CYS A 307 20.95 9.67 4.13
N PHE A 308 20.51 9.45 2.90
CA PHE A 308 21.12 10.04 1.71
C PHE A 308 20.46 11.34 1.25
N TYR A 309 19.34 11.71 1.86
CA TYR A 309 18.74 13.01 1.64
C TYR A 309 19.57 14.08 2.39
N PRO A 310 20.07 15.13 1.73
CA PRO A 310 20.88 16.14 2.39
C PRO A 310 20.07 16.99 3.37
N ASP A 311 20.63 17.26 4.56
CA ASP A 311 19.98 18.08 5.59
C ASP A 311 19.79 19.55 5.17
N ASP A 312 20.62 20.03 4.24
CA ASP A 312 20.63 21.40 3.71
C ASP A 312 19.71 21.60 2.51
N PHE A 313 19.15 20.52 1.95
CA PHE A 313 18.16 20.61 0.88
C PHE A 313 16.79 21.03 1.45
N ARG A 314 15.96 21.65 0.60
CA ARG A 314 14.59 22.01 0.98
C ARG A 314 13.78 20.76 1.33
N ASN A 315 13.47 20.60 2.62
CA ASN A 315 12.51 19.60 3.05
C ASN A 315 11.10 20.00 2.63
N TYR A 316 10.65 19.49 1.48
CA TYR A 316 9.25 19.54 1.08
C TYR A 316 8.53 18.32 1.64
N VAL A 317 7.62 18.53 2.60
CA VAL A 317 6.73 17.47 3.09
C VAL A 317 5.54 17.42 2.14
N ASP A 318 5.64 16.58 1.11
CA ASP A 318 4.50 16.34 0.21
C ASP A 318 3.30 15.84 1.03
N PHE A 319 2.16 16.49 0.86
CA PHE A 319 0.92 16.33 1.65
C PHE A 319 1.01 16.60 3.17
N GLY A 320 2.12 17.08 3.72
CA GLY A 320 2.20 17.39 5.15
C GLY A 320 2.06 16.16 6.06
N CYS A 321 2.36 14.95 5.57
CA CYS A 321 2.19 13.71 6.33
C CYS A 321 3.52 13.18 6.87
N CYS A 322 3.53 12.77 8.14
CA CYS A 322 4.60 11.97 8.72
C CYS A 322 3.98 10.72 9.38
N SER A 323 4.66 9.59 9.30
CA SER A 323 4.17 8.33 9.87
C SER A 323 5.05 7.83 11.01
N PHE A 324 4.38 7.22 11.99
CA PHE A 324 5.03 6.56 13.12
C PHE A 324 4.35 5.21 13.32
N VAL A 325 5.13 4.22 13.78
CA VAL A 325 4.60 2.91 14.13
C VAL A 325 4.56 2.77 15.64
N LEU A 326 3.38 2.50 16.17
CA LEU A 326 3.17 2.22 17.59
C LEU A 326 3.84 0.90 17.98
N ARG A 327 4.23 0.79 19.26
CA ARG A 327 4.78 -0.46 19.80
C ARG A 327 3.73 -1.56 19.87
N SER A 328 2.49 -1.17 20.13
CA SER A 328 1.34 -2.07 20.15
C SER A 328 0.10 -1.37 19.59
N PRO A 329 -0.77 -2.09 18.85
CA PRO A 329 -2.07 -1.55 18.41
C PRO A 329 -3.00 -1.13 19.56
N THR A 330 -2.77 -1.61 20.79
CA THR A 330 -3.54 -1.20 21.97
C THR A 330 -3.19 0.19 22.49
N ASP A 331 -2.08 0.77 22.02
CA ASP A 331 -1.56 2.04 22.53
C ASP A 331 -2.19 3.25 21.83
N LYS A 332 -3.14 3.04 20.90
CA LYS A 332 -3.82 4.10 20.12
C LYS A 332 -4.37 5.22 21.00
N GLU A 333 -5.16 4.87 22.03
CA GLU A 333 -5.78 5.85 22.94
C GLU A 333 -4.73 6.60 23.77
N ALA A 334 -3.76 5.88 24.34
CA ALA A 334 -2.70 6.46 25.16
C ALA A 334 -1.81 7.42 24.36
N PHE A 335 -1.52 7.08 23.10
CA PHE A 335 -0.77 7.94 22.18
C PHE A 335 -1.53 9.25 21.93
N LEU A 336 -2.82 9.19 21.59
CA LEU A 336 -3.61 10.42 21.36
C LEU A 336 -3.69 11.30 22.62
N GLU A 337 -3.81 10.70 23.81
CA GLU A 337 -3.85 11.45 25.07
C GLU A 337 -2.51 12.15 25.36
N GLU A 338 -1.38 11.49 25.09
CA GLU A 338 -0.04 12.01 25.38
C GLU A 338 0.45 13.02 24.33
N THR A 339 0.24 12.74 23.04
CA THR A 339 0.87 13.50 21.94
C THR A 339 -0.11 14.31 21.09
N GLY A 340 -1.42 14.05 21.17
CA GLY A 340 -2.41 14.70 20.30
C GLY A 340 -2.40 16.23 20.40
N GLY A 341 -2.28 16.78 21.61
CA GLY A 341 -2.18 18.24 21.81
C GLY A 341 -0.90 18.84 21.19
N GLN A 342 0.24 18.16 21.30
CA GLN A 342 1.51 18.61 20.73
C GLN A 342 1.49 18.59 19.19
N LEU A 343 0.87 17.56 18.60
CA LEU A 343 0.70 17.46 17.16
C LEU A 343 -0.20 18.58 16.63
N GLN A 344 -1.30 18.87 17.33
CA GLN A 344 -2.23 19.94 16.95
C GLN A 344 -1.61 21.33 17.05
N GLU A 345 -0.76 21.59 18.06
CA GLU A 345 0.04 22.83 18.17
C GLU A 345 1.00 23.01 16.98
N LEU A 346 1.51 21.90 16.42
CA LEU A 346 2.36 21.89 15.23
C LEU A 346 1.57 21.93 13.91
N GLY A 347 0.23 21.92 13.97
CA GLY A 347 -0.63 21.92 12.79
C GLY A 347 -0.88 20.55 12.15
N PHE A 348 -0.52 19.47 12.84
CA PHE A 348 -0.77 18.10 12.38
C PHE A 348 -2.02 17.51 13.03
N GLU A 349 -2.75 16.70 12.28
CA GLU A 349 -3.82 15.83 12.77
C GLU A 349 -3.32 14.38 12.77
N ALA A 350 -3.58 13.65 13.85
CA ALA A 350 -3.18 12.26 13.96
C ALA A 350 -4.30 11.36 13.42
N GLU A 351 -4.01 10.60 12.36
CA GLU A 351 -4.90 9.60 11.79
C GLU A 351 -4.29 8.20 11.96
N PHE A 352 -5.14 7.21 12.27
CA PHE A 352 -4.73 5.81 12.31
C PHE A 352 -5.15 5.12 11.03
N VAL A 353 -4.21 4.40 10.42
CA VAL A 353 -4.50 3.51 9.29
C VAL A 353 -5.46 2.42 9.75
N ASP A 354 -6.53 2.20 9.00
CA ASP A 354 -7.46 1.10 9.25
C ASP A 354 -6.88 -0.20 8.67
N ASP A 355 -6.18 -0.94 9.51
CA ASP A 355 -5.60 -2.25 9.22
C ASP A 355 -6.56 -3.40 9.55
N GLY A 356 -7.83 -3.12 9.87
CA GLY A 356 -8.81 -4.11 10.33
C GLY A 356 -8.52 -4.69 11.72
N TRP A 357 -7.52 -4.16 12.45
CA TRP A 357 -7.16 -4.66 13.77
C TRP A 357 -8.32 -4.56 14.77
N ASP A 358 -9.07 -3.45 14.75
CA ASP A 358 -10.12 -3.22 15.74
C ASP A 358 -11.27 -4.24 15.58
N GLU A 359 -11.61 -4.60 14.34
CA GLU A 359 -12.58 -5.66 14.03
C GLU A 359 -12.07 -7.05 14.42
N PHE A 360 -10.80 -7.35 14.11
CA PHE A 360 -10.15 -8.58 14.52
C PHE A 360 -10.07 -8.71 16.04
N HIS A 361 -9.74 -7.63 16.74
CA HIS A 361 -9.66 -7.60 18.20
C HIS A 361 -11.04 -7.81 18.83
N ALA A 362 -12.07 -7.12 18.34
CA ALA A 362 -13.44 -7.28 18.84
C ALA A 362 -13.96 -8.72 18.66
N SER A 363 -13.74 -9.31 17.49
CA SER A 363 -14.13 -10.70 17.22
C SER A 363 -13.33 -11.70 18.05
N SER A 364 -12.02 -11.49 18.20
CA SER A 364 -11.15 -12.32 19.04
C SER A 364 -11.54 -12.28 20.51
N GLN A 365 -11.91 -11.11 21.05
CA GLN A 365 -12.40 -10.98 22.43
C GLN A 365 -13.68 -11.77 22.67
N ALA A 366 -14.62 -11.78 21.72
CA ALA A 366 -15.84 -12.58 21.83
C ALA A 366 -15.55 -14.09 21.86
N VAL A 367 -14.59 -14.56 21.05
CA VAL A 367 -14.13 -15.96 21.06
C VAL A 367 -13.44 -16.31 22.38
N LEU A 368 -12.58 -15.42 22.91
CA LEU A 368 -11.91 -15.60 24.20
C LEU A 368 -12.92 -15.66 25.36
N GLN A 369 -13.91 -14.76 25.37
CA GLN A 369 -14.97 -14.76 26.39
C GLN A 369 -15.81 -16.04 26.34
N THR A 370 -16.18 -16.50 25.15
CA THR A 370 -16.94 -17.75 24.96
C THR A 370 -16.13 -18.97 25.41
N SER A 371 -14.84 -18.99 25.09
CA SER A 371 -13.91 -20.04 25.49
C SER A 371 -13.73 -20.07 27.01
N ARG A 372 -13.59 -18.91 27.65
CA ARG A 372 -13.51 -18.78 29.12
C ARG A 372 -14.77 -19.30 29.79
N ASN A 373 -15.95 -18.92 29.30
CA ASN A 373 -17.22 -19.39 29.87
C ASN A 373 -17.39 -20.90 29.69
N SER A 374 -16.99 -21.43 28.54
CA SER A 374 -17.00 -22.88 28.26
C SER A 374 -16.05 -23.65 29.18
N MET A 375 -14.85 -23.10 29.41
CA MET A 375 -13.88 -23.66 30.36
C MET A 375 -14.44 -23.71 31.78
N LEU A 376 -15.14 -22.67 32.24
CA LEU A 376 -15.78 -22.65 33.56
C LEU A 376 -16.89 -23.70 33.67
N LEU A 377 -17.76 -23.82 32.66
CA LEU A 377 -18.85 -24.80 32.64
C LEU A 377 -18.33 -26.24 32.62
N LEU A 378 -17.38 -26.54 31.75
CA LEU A 378 -16.75 -27.87 31.67
C LEU A 378 -15.92 -28.18 32.91
N GLY A 379 -15.26 -27.17 33.49
CA GLY A 379 -14.56 -27.29 34.77
C GLY A 379 -15.51 -27.63 35.92
N LEU A 380 -16.67 -26.98 36.01
CA LEU A 380 -17.69 -27.31 37.00
C LEU A 380 -18.23 -28.74 36.81
N LEU A 381 -18.48 -29.14 35.56
CA LEU A 381 -18.91 -30.50 35.22
C LEU A 381 -17.86 -31.54 35.62
N LEU A 382 -16.58 -31.26 35.39
CA LEU A 382 -15.47 -32.10 35.82
C LEU A 382 -15.48 -32.29 37.34
N VAL A 383 -15.60 -31.20 38.10
CA VAL A 383 -15.66 -31.26 39.58
C VAL A 383 -16.85 -32.09 40.06
N LEU A 384 -18.04 -31.91 39.47
CA LEU A 384 -19.21 -32.72 39.77
C LEU A 384 -18.98 -34.20 39.47
N GLY A 385 -18.32 -34.52 38.35
CA GLY A 385 -17.92 -35.88 37.99
C GLY A 385 -16.96 -36.50 39.00
N LEU A 386 -15.92 -35.75 39.43
CA LEU A 386 -14.98 -36.20 40.45
C LEU A 386 -15.68 -36.45 41.79
N LEU A 387 -16.58 -35.57 42.22
CA LEU A 387 -17.38 -35.74 43.43
C LEU A 387 -18.25 -37.00 43.37
N LEU A 388 -18.87 -37.28 42.22
CA LEU A 388 -19.65 -38.50 42.01
C LEU A 388 -18.78 -39.75 42.11
N VAL A 389 -17.60 -39.75 41.47
CA VAL A 389 -16.63 -40.87 41.56
C VAL A 389 -16.22 -41.10 43.00
N CYS A 390 -15.84 -40.04 43.73
CA CYS A 390 -15.49 -40.12 45.14
C CYS A 390 -16.63 -40.73 45.95
N PHE A 391 -17.85 -40.20 45.79
CA PHE A 391 -19.04 -40.68 46.49
C PHE A 391 -19.34 -42.18 46.24
N LEU A 392 -19.25 -42.63 44.99
CA LEU A 392 -19.44 -44.04 44.64
C LEU A 392 -18.34 -44.92 45.24
N TYR A 393 -17.09 -44.46 45.19
CA TYR A 393 -15.95 -45.16 45.77
C TYR A 393 -16.10 -45.37 47.29
N GLN A 394 -16.49 -44.31 48.00
CA GLN A 394 -16.81 -44.39 49.43
C GLN A 394 -17.92 -45.40 49.73
N ARG A 395 -19.01 -45.35 48.95
CA ARG A 395 -20.16 -46.23 49.14
C ARG A 395 -19.78 -47.69 48.98
N ALA A 396 -18.90 -48.01 48.02
CA ALA A 396 -18.38 -49.34 47.81
C ALA A 396 -17.51 -49.82 48.98
N ARG A 397 -16.59 -48.96 49.47
CA ARG A 397 -15.57 -49.36 50.47
C ARG A 397 -15.95 -49.16 51.93
N ARG A 398 -17.12 -48.57 52.23
CA ARG A 398 -17.58 -48.34 53.61
C ARG A 398 -17.52 -49.57 54.54
N ARG A 399 -17.80 -50.76 53.99
CA ARG A 399 -17.79 -52.03 54.76
C ARG A 399 -16.36 -52.51 55.01
N GLU A 400 -15.50 -52.42 54.01
CA GLU A 400 -14.09 -52.78 54.11
C GLU A 400 -13.36 -51.91 55.14
N VAL A 401 -13.59 -50.59 55.10
CA VAL A 401 -13.04 -49.64 56.09
C VAL A 401 -13.53 -49.97 57.50
N ALA A 402 -14.79 -50.39 57.67
CA ALA A 402 -15.32 -50.77 58.97
C ALA A 402 -14.68 -52.06 59.50
N ILE A 403 -14.50 -53.07 58.65
CA ILE A 403 -13.86 -54.35 59.01
C ILE A 403 -12.40 -54.13 59.41
N LEU A 404 -11.63 -53.39 58.62
CA LEU A 404 -10.22 -53.10 58.91
C LEU A 404 -10.05 -52.32 60.22
N ARG A 405 -11.01 -51.44 60.55
CA ARG A 405 -11.03 -50.73 61.84
C ARG A 405 -11.45 -51.60 63.01
N THR A 406 -12.34 -52.59 62.83
CA THR A 406 -12.63 -53.58 63.89
C THR A 406 -11.44 -54.49 64.17
N LEU A 407 -10.58 -54.72 63.18
CA LEU A 407 -9.35 -55.50 63.32
C LEU A 407 -8.20 -54.71 63.97
N GLY A 408 -8.45 -53.47 64.42
CA GLY A 408 -7.48 -52.67 65.18
C GLY A 408 -6.46 -51.89 64.33
N ILE A 409 -6.63 -51.81 63.01
CA ILE A 409 -5.71 -51.07 62.15
C ILE A 409 -5.88 -49.55 62.36
N PRO A 410 -4.79 -48.79 62.55
CA PRO A 410 -4.85 -47.34 62.78
C PRO A 410 -5.37 -46.58 61.54
N LYS A 411 -6.08 -45.47 61.79
CA LYS A 411 -6.77 -44.67 60.76
C LYS A 411 -5.89 -44.28 59.56
N GLY A 412 -4.64 -43.91 59.80
CA GLY A 412 -3.70 -43.52 58.73
C GLY A 412 -3.35 -44.66 57.78
N ARG A 413 -3.19 -45.90 58.29
CA ARG A 413 -2.90 -47.07 57.45
C ARG A 413 -4.11 -47.49 56.62
N VAL A 414 -5.31 -47.39 57.19
CA VAL A 414 -6.56 -47.67 56.45
C VAL A 414 -6.80 -46.62 55.36
N LEU A 415 -6.53 -45.34 55.64
CA LEU A 415 -6.62 -44.25 54.66
C LEU A 415 -5.69 -44.50 53.47
N TRP A 416 -4.41 -44.80 53.72
CA TRP A 416 -3.43 -45.05 52.65
C TRP A 416 -3.79 -46.29 51.81
N GLN A 417 -4.21 -47.39 52.45
CA GLN A 417 -4.64 -48.61 51.76
C GLN A 417 -5.90 -48.41 50.91
N ALA A 418 -6.79 -47.51 51.34
CA ALA A 418 -7.98 -47.14 50.58
C ALA A 418 -7.67 -46.09 49.50
N LEU A 419 -6.65 -45.25 49.64
CA LEU A 419 -6.31 -44.22 48.64
C LEU A 419 -5.48 -44.79 47.48
N LEU A 420 -4.64 -45.80 47.72
CA LEU A 420 -3.73 -46.36 46.71
C LEU A 420 -4.45 -46.87 45.44
N PRO A 421 -5.57 -47.63 45.52
CA PRO A 421 -6.22 -48.15 44.32
C PRO A 421 -6.86 -47.05 43.46
N ILE A 422 -7.45 -46.02 44.08
CA ILE A 422 -8.01 -44.90 43.33
C ILE A 422 -6.90 -43.99 42.78
N ALA A 423 -5.75 -43.89 43.45
CA ALA A 423 -4.60 -43.15 42.95
C ALA A 423 -4.05 -43.76 41.66
N LEU A 424 -3.89 -45.09 41.61
CA LEU A 424 -3.42 -45.80 40.44
C LEU A 424 -4.43 -45.77 39.29
N LEU A 425 -5.70 -46.03 39.57
CA LEU A 425 -6.77 -45.97 38.56
C LEU A 425 -6.99 -44.54 38.05
N GLY A 426 -6.93 -43.55 38.95
CA GLY A 426 -7.01 -42.14 38.61
C GLY A 426 -5.84 -41.69 37.75
N LEU A 427 -4.63 -42.19 38.00
CA LEU A 427 -3.46 -41.83 37.19
C LEU A 427 -3.62 -42.32 35.75
N ILE A 428 -4.08 -43.56 35.57
CA ILE A 428 -4.33 -44.14 34.24
C ILE A 428 -5.50 -43.41 33.55
N GLY A 429 -6.60 -43.16 34.26
CA GLY A 429 -7.78 -42.51 33.72
C GLY A 429 -7.53 -41.05 33.33
N VAL A 430 -6.94 -40.26 34.23
CA VAL A 430 -6.60 -38.85 33.99
C VAL A 430 -5.48 -38.76 32.95
N GLY A 431 -4.44 -39.59 33.04
CA GLY A 431 -3.35 -39.62 32.05
C GLY A 431 -3.85 -39.94 30.64
N GLY A 432 -4.68 -40.98 30.50
CA GLY A 432 -5.29 -41.35 29.23
C GLY A 432 -6.24 -40.26 28.70
N GLY A 433 -7.06 -39.66 29.58
CA GLY A 433 -7.95 -38.56 29.24
C GLY A 433 -7.20 -37.30 28.80
N SER A 434 -6.12 -36.93 29.49
CA SER A 434 -5.28 -35.79 29.15
C SER A 434 -4.57 -36.00 27.80
N ALA A 435 -4.05 -37.20 27.54
CA ALA A 435 -3.46 -37.52 26.23
C ALA A 435 -4.50 -37.42 25.11
N ALA A 436 -5.68 -38.01 25.29
CA ALA A 436 -6.77 -37.94 24.31
C ALA A 436 -7.23 -36.49 24.07
N ALA A 437 -7.37 -35.69 25.13
CA ALA A 437 -7.73 -34.28 25.05
C ALA A 437 -6.67 -33.45 24.31
N TYR A 438 -5.39 -33.72 24.52
CA TYR A 438 -4.29 -33.06 23.81
C TYR A 438 -4.36 -33.32 22.31
N TYR A 439 -4.45 -34.58 21.89
CA TYR A 439 -4.54 -34.94 20.48
C TYR A 439 -5.80 -34.38 19.82
N TYR A 440 -6.94 -34.48 20.49
CA TYR A 440 -8.21 -33.94 19.97
C TYR A 440 -8.18 -32.42 19.86
N GLY A 441 -7.69 -31.73 20.89
CA GLY A 441 -7.57 -30.27 20.93
C GLY A 441 -6.62 -29.74 19.86
N MET A 442 -5.43 -30.34 19.71
CA MET A 442 -4.47 -29.97 18.66
C MET A 442 -5.02 -30.21 17.25
N LYS A 443 -5.73 -31.32 17.03
CA LYS A 443 -6.38 -31.58 15.74
C LYS A 443 -7.43 -30.52 15.41
N LYS A 444 -8.30 -30.21 16.38
CA LYS A 444 -9.35 -29.19 16.19
C LYS A 444 -8.79 -27.79 16.02
N ALA A 445 -7.74 -27.44 16.76
CA ALA A 445 -7.03 -26.17 16.60
C ALA A 445 -6.40 -26.07 15.20
N GLY A 446 -5.78 -27.16 14.71
CA GLY A 446 -5.28 -27.22 13.33
C GLY A 446 -6.37 -27.06 12.27
N GLU A 447 -7.53 -27.71 12.43
CA GLU A 447 -8.68 -27.54 11.53
C GLU A 447 -9.20 -26.10 11.49
N LEU A 448 -9.27 -25.42 12.65
CA LEU A 448 -9.70 -24.02 12.75
C LEU A 448 -8.69 -23.07 12.13
N VAL A 449 -7.39 -23.30 12.34
CA VAL A 449 -6.33 -22.47 11.77
C VAL A 449 -6.23 -22.66 10.25
N ALA A 450 -6.41 -23.88 9.75
CA ALA A 450 -6.43 -24.15 8.31
C ALA A 450 -7.65 -23.56 7.59
N ALA A 451 -8.73 -23.26 8.32
CA ALA A 451 -9.91 -22.60 7.78
C ALA A 451 -9.76 -21.08 7.67
N LEU A 452 -8.71 -20.49 8.27
CA LEU A 452 -8.39 -19.07 8.11
C LEU A 452 -7.54 -18.91 6.84
N GLU A 453 -8.01 -18.12 5.88
CA GLU A 453 -7.24 -17.72 4.70
C GLU A 453 -6.20 -16.65 5.08
N ALA A 454 -5.18 -17.05 5.85
CA ALA A 454 -4.09 -16.17 6.23
C ALA A 454 -2.97 -16.17 5.18
N ALA A 455 -2.38 -15.00 4.94
CA ALA A 455 -1.24 -14.81 4.05
C ALA A 455 0.02 -15.59 4.50
N GLN A 456 0.08 -16.04 5.77
CA GLN A 456 1.17 -16.84 6.32
C GLN A 456 0.67 -18.16 6.94
N PRO A 457 1.48 -19.23 6.89
CA PRO A 457 1.15 -20.51 7.51
C PRO A 457 1.11 -20.38 9.03
N MET A 458 -0.08 -20.23 9.57
CA MET A 458 -0.31 -20.24 11.02
C MET A 458 -0.28 -21.68 11.55
N ALA A 459 0.40 -21.89 12.67
CA ALA A 459 0.43 -23.18 13.35
C ALA A 459 -0.19 -23.06 14.74
N ALA A 460 -1.20 -23.88 15.02
CA ALA A 460 -1.68 -24.06 16.38
C ALA A 460 -0.57 -24.73 17.20
N SER A 461 -0.15 -24.07 18.30
CA SER A 461 0.79 -24.66 19.25
C SER A 461 0.19 -24.60 20.66
N PHE A 462 0.33 -25.71 21.37
CA PHE A 462 0.01 -25.79 22.80
C PHE A 462 1.17 -26.51 23.49
N ASP A 463 1.68 -25.92 24.56
CA ASP A 463 2.82 -26.48 25.29
C ASP A 463 2.45 -27.86 25.88
N PRO A 464 3.12 -28.96 25.49
CA PRO A 464 2.87 -30.29 26.04
C PRO A 464 3.07 -30.33 27.56
N LEU A 465 4.00 -29.53 28.09
CA LEU A 465 4.27 -29.47 29.53
C LEU A 465 3.10 -28.85 30.28
N ALA A 466 2.49 -27.79 29.75
CA ALA A 466 1.27 -27.21 30.30
C ALA A 466 0.12 -28.25 30.38
N MET A 467 -0.01 -29.13 29.38
CA MET A 467 -1.03 -30.19 29.42
C MET A 467 -0.78 -31.23 30.51
N VAL A 468 0.48 -31.65 30.67
CA VAL A 468 0.88 -32.58 31.73
C VAL A 468 0.61 -31.96 33.10
N MET A 469 0.92 -30.68 33.27
CA MET A 469 0.65 -29.95 34.51
C MET A 469 -0.85 -29.86 34.82
N LEU A 470 -1.70 -29.60 33.82
CA LEU A 470 -3.16 -29.61 33.98
C LEU A 470 -3.68 -31.00 34.37
N GLY A 471 -3.22 -32.06 33.70
CA GLY A 471 -3.57 -33.43 34.05
C GLY A 471 -3.14 -33.80 35.47
N ALA A 472 -1.92 -33.45 35.86
CA ALA A 472 -1.43 -33.65 37.22
C ALA A 472 -2.28 -32.89 38.26
N ALA A 473 -2.68 -31.65 37.96
CA ALA A 473 -3.55 -30.87 38.84
C ALA A 473 -4.92 -31.53 39.04
N VAL A 474 -5.54 -32.08 37.99
CA VAL A 474 -6.81 -32.83 38.08
C VAL A 474 -6.64 -34.11 38.89
N TRP A 475 -5.54 -34.84 38.71
CA TRP A 475 -5.24 -36.03 39.49
C TRP A 475 -5.03 -35.73 40.98
N VAL A 476 -4.26 -34.67 41.29
CA VAL A 476 -4.08 -34.20 42.67
C VAL A 476 -5.41 -33.77 43.28
N LEU A 477 -6.25 -33.05 42.53
CA LEU A 477 -7.58 -32.65 42.99
C LEU A 477 -8.45 -33.87 43.36
N LEU A 478 -8.46 -34.91 42.52
CA LEU A 478 -9.15 -36.17 42.82
C LEU A 478 -8.65 -36.80 44.14
N LEU A 479 -7.33 -36.85 44.34
CA LEU A 479 -6.75 -37.41 45.55
C LEU A 479 -7.08 -36.60 46.80
N VAL A 480 -7.03 -35.27 46.71
CA VAL A 480 -7.38 -34.37 47.83
C VAL A 480 -8.84 -34.55 48.19
N LEU A 481 -9.74 -34.56 47.21
CA LEU A 481 -11.16 -34.81 47.43
C LEU A 481 -11.37 -36.16 48.11
N GLU A 482 -10.83 -37.25 47.54
CA GLU A 482 -11.03 -38.59 48.11
C GLU A 482 -10.42 -38.73 49.51
N ALA A 483 -9.26 -38.12 49.77
CA ALA A 483 -8.66 -38.13 51.10
C ALA A 483 -9.56 -37.44 52.14
N VAL A 484 -10.15 -36.28 51.82
CA VAL A 484 -11.11 -35.58 52.68
C VAL A 484 -12.34 -36.46 52.94
N PHE A 485 -12.88 -37.06 51.89
CA PHE A 485 -14.01 -37.98 51.95
C PHE A 485 -13.70 -39.18 52.87
N LEU A 486 -12.59 -39.89 52.64
CA LEU A 486 -12.19 -41.04 53.46
C LEU A 486 -11.86 -40.67 54.91
N LEU A 487 -11.32 -39.49 55.18
CA LEU A 487 -11.10 -38.98 56.53
C LEU A 487 -12.43 -38.79 57.29
N VAL A 488 -13.45 -38.25 56.62
CA VAL A 488 -14.81 -38.15 57.17
C VAL A 488 -15.37 -39.54 57.47
N LEU A 489 -15.16 -40.52 56.58
CA LEU A 489 -15.61 -41.89 56.76
C LEU A 489 -14.89 -42.61 57.92
N CYS A 490 -13.57 -42.44 58.02
CA CYS A 490 -12.71 -43.01 59.08
C CYS A 490 -12.90 -42.35 60.46
N SER A 491 -13.59 -41.22 60.51
CA SER A 491 -13.91 -40.53 61.77
C SER A 491 -15.25 -40.97 62.37
N ARG A 492 -16.10 -41.68 61.61
CA ARG A 492 -17.39 -42.19 62.10
C ARG A 492 -17.22 -43.42 63.02
N PRO A 493 -18.09 -43.62 64.03
CA PRO A 493 -18.08 -44.81 64.87
C PRO A 493 -18.38 -46.08 64.06
N VAL A 494 -17.83 -47.22 64.51
CA VAL A 494 -17.73 -48.46 63.72
C VAL A 494 -19.06 -49.24 63.63
N LEU A 495 -19.89 -49.21 64.67
CA LEU A 495 -21.20 -49.89 64.70
C LEU A 495 -22.18 -49.40 63.60
N PRO A 496 -22.37 -48.08 63.39
CA PRO A 496 -23.22 -47.58 62.29
C PRO A 496 -22.73 -47.95 60.88
N LEU A 497 -21.42 -48.08 60.70
CA LEU A 497 -20.81 -48.44 59.41
C LEU A 497 -21.05 -49.92 59.04
N LEU A 498 -21.06 -50.82 60.04
CA LEU A 498 -21.36 -52.25 59.86
C LEU A 498 -22.85 -52.54 59.69
N GLN A 499 -23.71 -51.81 60.40
CA GLN A 499 -25.17 -52.01 60.36
C GLN A 499 -25.87 -51.33 59.16
N GLY A 500 -25.11 -50.70 58.25
CA GLY A 500 -25.66 -50.06 57.06
C GLY A 500 -26.66 -48.94 57.33
N GLY A 501 -26.62 -48.31 58.52
CA GLY A 501 -27.52 -47.23 58.90
C GLY A 501 -28.86 -47.62 59.53
N LYS A 502 -29.05 -48.83 60.07
CA LYS A 502 -30.22 -49.14 60.92
C LYS A 502 -29.87 -49.15 62.41
N ILE A 503 -29.94 -47.98 63.04
CA ILE A 503 -30.04 -47.90 64.51
C ILE A 503 -31.49 -48.28 64.87
N ARG A 504 -31.70 -49.48 65.43
CA ARG A 504 -32.96 -49.83 66.10
C ARG A 504 -33.01 -49.02 67.39
N GLY A 505 -33.87 -48.00 67.45
CA GLY A 505 -34.05 -47.16 68.63
C GLY A 505 -34.39 -47.99 69.86
N LYS A 506 -33.61 -47.85 70.93
CA LYS A 506 -33.93 -48.38 72.25
C LYS A 506 -34.83 -47.34 72.94
N LYS A 507 -36.16 -47.58 72.93
CA LYS A 507 -37.07 -46.91 73.86
C LYS A 507 -36.72 -47.39 75.27
N GLY A 508 -36.17 -46.53 76.10
CA GLY A 508 -36.16 -46.72 77.55
C GLY A 508 -37.55 -46.45 78.11
N LYS A 509 -38.13 -47.46 78.76
CA LYS A 509 -39.19 -47.33 79.78
C LYS A 509 -38.56 -47.79 81.09
N GLY A 510 -38.75 -47.02 82.16
CA GLY A 510 -38.41 -47.39 83.54
C GLY A 510 -36.99 -47.03 83.91
#